data_AF-R7CZ00-F1
#
_entry.id   AF-R7CZ00-F1
#
_cell.length_a   1.000
_cell.length_b   1.000
_cell.length_c   1.000
_cell.angle_alpha   90.00
_cell.angle_beta   90.00
_cell.angle_gamma   90.00
#
_symmetry.space_group_name_H-M   'P 1'
#
loop_
_entity.id
_entity.type
_entity.pdbx_description
1 polymer ?
#
loop_
_entity_poly.entity_id
_entity_poly.type
_entity_poly.pdbx_seq_one_letter_code
_entity_poly.pdbx_strand_id
1 'polypeptide(L)'
;MISRGEPVFVKAECNQPQVTIFEASAFPSLLDENGERKTFERFLNDVRKVDETYNSHYLRAEYNFVQSSAEMAARWERFSEDGDRYNLQYRTAGDDKVRPEHAALNGVTLPPSDPFWEEYYPPNGWNCRCTVVQVRKSKYPATPHDEAMALGEEALQRDTKRMFRFNPGKEQKTFPDYNPYTIRRCRDCDIPKGKIKLARFVPENEVCEACKLVRAQKTDNIDASERIQRYDEKTWERTYISPNNTGFVVTQLERIAEAGASKSERQKFEKEMRMCKVLADNGHDIKYLQGVNRPAGQTYDIILDNIKADLKCITGGAGNIVKYAKKALTKQGGEAVVFEIPNHSPEFYAALAEARRKCAGKIFFYFIDNMELKEIR
;
A
#
# COMPACT_ATOMS: atom_id res chain seq x y z
N MET A 1 31.84 12.25 -43.17
CA MET A 1 32.73 11.52 -42.25
C MET A 1 32.59 12.14 -40.87
N ILE A 2 31.70 11.61 -40.04
CA ILE A 2 31.57 11.99 -38.63
C ILE A 2 31.70 10.69 -37.84
N SER A 3 32.61 10.75 -36.88
CA SER A 3 33.16 9.66 -36.09
C SER A 3 32.11 8.98 -35.22
N ARG A 4 32.32 7.67 -35.04
CA ARG A 4 31.61 6.76 -34.14
C ARG A 4 31.47 7.37 -32.74
N GLY A 5 30.23 7.70 -32.36
CA GLY A 5 29.83 7.92 -30.98
C GLY A 5 29.70 6.59 -30.26
N GLU A 6 30.29 6.52 -29.07
CA GLU A 6 30.33 5.37 -28.18
C GLU A 6 28.93 4.84 -27.81
N PRO A 7 28.78 3.55 -27.49
CA PRO A 7 27.53 3.01 -26.97
C PRO A 7 27.24 3.62 -25.60
N VAL A 8 26.11 4.33 -25.49
CA VAL A 8 25.59 4.84 -24.21
C VAL A 8 25.24 3.64 -23.33
N PHE A 9 26.08 3.43 -22.32
CA PHE A 9 25.83 2.45 -21.27
C PHE A 9 24.53 2.77 -20.52
N VAL A 10 23.72 1.73 -20.33
CA VAL A 10 22.54 1.71 -19.47
C VAL A 10 22.96 2.02 -18.03
N LYS A 11 22.74 3.26 -17.57
CA LYS A 11 22.57 3.56 -16.16
C LYS A 11 21.08 3.43 -15.83
N ALA A 12 20.79 2.54 -14.90
CA ALA A 12 19.48 2.37 -14.31
C ALA A 12 19.14 3.63 -13.48
N GLU A 13 18.44 4.57 -14.09
CA GLU A 13 17.64 5.57 -13.38
C GLU A 13 16.17 5.22 -13.59
N CYS A 14 15.49 5.03 -12.48
CA CYS A 14 14.24 4.31 -12.40
C CYS A 14 13.10 5.32 -12.29
N ASN A 15 12.51 5.73 -13.42
CA ASN A 15 11.17 6.33 -13.33
C ASN A 15 10.20 6.14 -14.49
N GLN A 16 10.57 5.45 -15.56
CA GLN A 16 9.64 5.28 -16.69
C GLN A 16 9.91 4.01 -17.52
N PRO A 17 10.32 2.85 -16.98
CA PRO A 17 10.85 1.77 -17.82
C PRO A 17 9.95 1.38 -19.00
N GLN A 18 8.61 1.39 -18.87
CA GLN A 18 7.74 1.12 -20.02
C GLN A 18 7.61 2.32 -21.00
N VAL A 19 7.47 3.56 -20.50
CA VAL A 19 7.36 4.76 -21.35
C VAL A 19 8.70 5.11 -22.00
N THR A 20 9.82 5.02 -21.29
CA THR A 20 11.17 5.27 -21.85
C THR A 20 11.65 4.13 -22.72
N ILE A 21 11.28 2.86 -22.46
CA ILE A 21 11.56 1.78 -23.42
C ILE A 21 10.69 1.97 -24.66
N PHE A 22 9.40 2.31 -24.50
CA PHE A 22 8.54 2.65 -25.64
C PHE A 22 9.11 3.83 -26.44
N GLU A 23 9.53 4.91 -25.82
CA GLU A 23 10.18 6.04 -26.50
C GLU A 23 11.53 5.63 -27.12
N ALA A 24 12.41 4.94 -26.38
CA ALA A 24 13.72 4.51 -26.85
C ALA A 24 13.67 3.40 -27.91
N SER A 25 12.56 2.68 -28.05
CA SER A 25 12.33 1.68 -29.12
C SER A 25 11.45 2.22 -30.25
N ALA A 26 10.57 3.20 -29.99
CA ALA A 26 9.79 3.90 -31.00
C ALA A 26 10.63 4.90 -31.81
N PHE A 27 11.59 5.60 -31.19
CA PHE A 27 12.48 6.53 -31.89
C PHE A 27 13.33 5.85 -32.98
N PRO A 28 14.02 4.72 -32.70
CA PRO A 28 14.69 3.92 -33.74
C PRO A 28 13.72 3.32 -34.76
N SER A 29 12.46 3.10 -34.39
CA SER A 29 11.43 2.59 -35.28
C SER A 29 10.91 3.62 -36.29
N LEU A 30 11.31 4.89 -36.19
CA LEU A 30 10.93 5.91 -37.18
C LEU A 30 11.69 5.79 -38.49
N LEU A 31 12.86 5.16 -38.50
CA LEU A 31 13.71 5.00 -39.68
C LEU A 31 13.73 3.55 -40.16
N ASP A 32 13.77 3.35 -41.47
CA ASP A 32 13.98 2.03 -42.08
C ASP A 32 15.47 1.66 -42.15
N GLU A 33 15.75 0.51 -42.75
CA GLU A 33 17.09 -0.05 -42.91
C GLU A 33 18.04 0.81 -43.77
N ASN A 34 17.50 1.75 -44.54
CA ASN A 34 18.27 2.69 -45.35
C ASN A 34 18.43 4.06 -44.65
N GLY A 35 17.85 4.23 -43.46
CA GLY A 35 17.84 5.49 -42.72
C GLY A 35 16.76 6.47 -43.17
N GLU A 36 15.79 6.02 -43.98
CA GLU A 36 14.67 6.85 -44.43
C GLU A 36 13.47 6.75 -43.49
N ARG A 37 12.61 7.78 -43.47
CA ARG A 37 11.45 7.82 -42.58
C ARG A 37 10.40 6.80 -43.01
N LYS A 38 9.98 5.92 -42.10
CA LYS A 38 8.87 4.98 -42.32
C LYS A 38 7.55 5.72 -42.52
N THR A 39 6.63 5.11 -43.27
CA THR A 39 5.22 5.55 -43.32
C THR A 39 4.57 5.43 -41.95
N PHE A 40 3.51 6.20 -41.72
CA PHE A 40 2.78 6.17 -40.47
C PHE A 40 2.23 4.77 -40.16
N GLU A 41 1.73 4.04 -41.16
CA GLU A 41 1.18 2.70 -41.00
C GLU A 41 2.24 1.68 -40.59
N ARG A 42 3.46 1.76 -41.17
CA ARG A 42 4.57 0.87 -40.82
C ARG A 42 5.09 1.17 -39.41
N PHE A 43 5.26 2.44 -39.09
CA PHE A 43 5.61 2.89 -37.73
C PHE A 43 4.58 2.44 -36.70
N LEU A 44 3.28 2.68 -36.95
CA LEU A 44 2.19 2.29 -36.04
C LEU A 44 2.15 0.79 -35.81
N ASN A 45 2.37 -0.02 -36.85
CA ASN A 45 2.44 -1.48 -36.71
C ASN A 45 3.64 -1.94 -35.87
N ASP A 46 4.81 -1.33 -36.04
CA ASP A 46 5.99 -1.65 -35.23
C ASP A 46 5.79 -1.24 -33.77
N VAL A 47 5.22 -0.06 -33.52
CA VAL A 47 4.88 0.43 -32.19
C VAL A 47 3.84 -0.46 -31.50
N ARG A 48 2.80 -0.92 -32.21
CA ARG A 48 1.81 -1.85 -31.68
C ARG A 48 2.40 -3.20 -31.27
N LYS A 49 3.41 -3.70 -31.98
CA LYS A 49 4.11 -4.95 -31.61
C LYS A 49 4.94 -4.77 -30.33
N VAL A 50 5.58 -3.61 -30.16
CA VAL A 50 6.26 -3.25 -28.92
C VAL A 50 5.24 -3.20 -27.78
N ASP A 51 4.12 -2.51 -27.97
CA ASP A 51 3.02 -2.43 -27.01
C ASP A 51 2.49 -3.83 -26.62
N GLU A 52 2.21 -4.71 -27.58
CA GLU A 52 1.75 -6.08 -27.30
C GLU A 52 2.79 -6.91 -26.51
N THR A 53 4.07 -6.78 -26.86
CA THR A 53 5.16 -7.49 -26.18
C THR A 53 5.30 -7.05 -24.73
N TYR A 54 5.34 -5.73 -24.48
CA TYR A 54 5.54 -5.17 -23.14
C TYR A 54 4.26 -5.17 -22.30
N ASN A 55 3.16 -4.65 -22.84
CA ASN A 55 1.96 -4.38 -22.07
C ASN A 55 1.03 -5.60 -21.95
N SER A 56 1.17 -6.60 -22.83
CA SER A 56 0.34 -7.82 -22.76
C SER A 56 1.13 -9.06 -22.36
N HIS A 57 2.24 -9.38 -23.03
CA HIS A 57 2.96 -10.62 -22.75
C HIS A 57 3.73 -10.60 -21.43
N TYR A 58 4.50 -9.53 -21.14
CA TYR A 58 5.21 -9.42 -19.87
C TYR A 58 4.25 -9.27 -18.69
N LEU A 59 3.24 -8.41 -18.81
CA LEU A 59 2.21 -8.28 -17.78
C LEU A 59 1.55 -9.63 -17.45
N ARG A 60 1.23 -10.44 -18.47
CA ARG A 60 0.66 -11.78 -18.25
C ARG A 60 1.65 -12.73 -17.58
N ALA A 61 2.92 -12.71 -17.98
CA ALA A 61 3.95 -13.53 -17.35
C ALA A 61 4.16 -13.15 -15.88
N GLU A 62 4.17 -11.85 -15.57
CA GLU A 62 4.25 -11.31 -14.22
C GLU A 62 3.03 -11.69 -13.37
N TYR A 63 1.83 -11.51 -13.91
CA TYR A 63 0.58 -11.90 -13.25
C TYR A 63 0.55 -13.38 -12.91
N ASN A 64 0.95 -14.25 -13.85
CA ASN A 64 1.03 -15.69 -13.62
C ASN A 64 2.08 -16.03 -12.56
N PHE A 65 3.23 -15.36 -12.56
CA PHE A 65 4.28 -15.57 -11.57
C PHE A 65 3.81 -15.20 -10.16
N VAL A 66 3.14 -14.04 -10.01
CA VAL A 66 2.58 -13.61 -8.72
C VAL A 66 1.59 -14.63 -8.18
N GLN A 67 0.69 -15.12 -9.03
CA GLN A 67 -0.27 -16.16 -8.64
C GLN A 67 0.43 -17.46 -8.23
N SER A 68 1.38 -17.97 -9.03
CA SER A 68 2.12 -19.19 -8.70
C SER A 68 2.93 -19.04 -7.41
N SER A 69 3.59 -17.90 -7.19
CA SER A 69 4.31 -17.62 -5.94
C SER A 69 3.35 -17.60 -4.74
N ALA A 70 2.19 -16.96 -4.85
CA ALA A 70 1.20 -16.92 -3.78
C ALA A 70 0.64 -18.31 -3.46
N GLU A 71 0.31 -19.11 -4.48
CA GLU A 71 -0.10 -20.51 -4.29
C GLU A 71 0.99 -21.32 -3.58
N MET A 72 2.25 -21.14 -3.97
CA MET A 72 3.37 -21.88 -3.41
C MET A 72 3.70 -21.46 -1.98
N ALA A 73 3.51 -20.17 -1.65
CA ALA A 73 3.57 -19.67 -0.29
C ALA A 73 2.50 -20.32 0.60
N ALA A 74 1.25 -20.37 0.14
CA ALA A 74 0.16 -21.04 0.87
C ALA A 74 0.42 -22.54 1.08
N ARG A 75 1.09 -23.22 0.13
CA ARG A 75 1.52 -24.62 0.34
C ARG A 75 2.59 -24.73 1.41
N TRP A 76 3.58 -23.83 1.38
CA TRP A 76 4.66 -23.84 2.36
C TRP A 76 4.16 -23.67 3.79
N GLU A 77 3.17 -22.80 3.99
CA GLU A 77 2.50 -22.61 5.28
C GLU A 77 1.92 -23.93 5.80
N ARG A 78 1.14 -24.64 4.97
CA ARG A 78 0.62 -25.98 5.32
C ARG A 78 1.72 -27.00 5.61
N PHE A 79 2.81 -26.96 4.84
CA PHE A 79 3.94 -27.87 5.06
C PHE A 79 4.65 -27.59 6.39
N SER A 80 4.71 -26.33 6.78
CA SER A 80 5.37 -25.88 8.01
C SER A 80 4.62 -26.35 9.26
N GLU A 81 3.30 -26.52 9.18
CA GLU A 81 2.47 -27.04 10.29
C GLU A 81 2.85 -28.48 10.68
N ASP A 82 3.17 -29.33 9.70
CA ASP A 82 3.57 -30.72 9.92
C ASP A 82 5.06 -30.88 10.24
N GLY A 83 5.86 -29.85 9.97
CA GLY A 83 7.33 -29.88 10.08
C GLY A 83 7.96 -31.08 9.38
N ASP A 84 9.01 -31.65 9.97
CA ASP A 84 9.76 -32.77 9.41
C ASP A 84 9.06 -34.14 9.57
N ARG A 85 7.76 -34.18 9.87
CA ARG A 85 6.99 -35.44 9.90
C ARG A 85 6.92 -36.09 8.51
N TYR A 86 6.83 -35.27 7.46
CA TYR A 86 6.80 -35.68 6.06
C TYR A 86 8.03 -35.14 5.33
N ASN A 87 8.38 -35.77 4.20
CA ASN A 87 9.29 -35.15 3.25
C ASN A 87 8.49 -34.33 2.24
N LEU A 88 9.12 -33.35 1.63
CA LEU A 88 8.61 -32.65 0.47
C LEU A 88 9.18 -33.28 -0.79
N GLN A 89 8.38 -33.33 -1.84
CA GLN A 89 8.80 -33.83 -3.13
C GLN A 89 8.45 -32.85 -4.24
N TYR A 90 9.45 -32.53 -5.05
CA TYR A 90 9.30 -31.69 -6.22
C TYR A 90 8.57 -32.47 -7.32
N ARG A 91 7.57 -31.84 -7.93
CA ARG A 91 6.74 -32.41 -8.99
C ARG A 91 6.60 -31.44 -10.14
N THR A 92 6.61 -31.97 -11.35
CA THR A 92 6.30 -31.19 -12.55
C THR A 92 4.96 -31.63 -13.12
N ALA A 93 4.37 -30.80 -13.99
CA ALA A 93 3.18 -31.19 -14.75
C ALA A 93 3.39 -32.42 -15.64
N GLY A 94 4.65 -32.75 -15.97
CA GLY A 94 5.01 -33.89 -16.82
C GLY A 94 4.61 -33.74 -18.29
N ASP A 95 4.20 -32.55 -18.72
CA ASP A 95 3.86 -32.25 -20.11
C ASP A 95 5.07 -31.72 -20.90
N ASP A 96 4.89 -31.60 -22.22
CA ASP A 96 5.88 -31.08 -23.18
C ASP A 96 6.21 -29.59 -22.98
N LYS A 97 5.48 -28.90 -22.12
CA LYS A 97 5.70 -27.48 -21.79
C LYS A 97 6.58 -27.30 -20.55
N VAL A 98 6.88 -28.39 -19.82
CA VAL A 98 7.87 -28.36 -18.74
C VAL A 98 9.26 -28.21 -19.37
N ARG A 99 10.03 -27.24 -18.87
CA ARG A 99 11.42 -27.05 -19.31
C ARG A 99 12.24 -28.31 -18.98
N PRO A 100 13.08 -28.83 -19.89
CA PRO A 100 13.86 -30.04 -19.65
C PRO A 100 14.68 -29.98 -18.36
N GLU A 101 15.24 -28.82 -18.04
CA GLU A 101 16.06 -28.62 -16.84
C GLU A 101 15.22 -28.71 -15.55
N HIS A 102 13.93 -28.34 -15.60
CA HIS A 102 13.02 -28.50 -14.46
C HIS A 102 12.49 -29.93 -14.36
N ALA A 103 12.37 -30.64 -15.49
CA ALA A 103 11.94 -32.04 -15.49
C ALA A 103 12.91 -32.93 -14.68
N ALA A 104 14.20 -32.58 -14.67
CA ALA A 104 15.22 -33.26 -13.87
C ALA A 104 14.98 -33.15 -12.35
N LEU A 105 14.29 -32.11 -11.89
CA LEU A 105 13.90 -31.97 -10.48
C LEU A 105 12.72 -32.88 -10.09
N ASN A 106 12.00 -33.46 -11.06
CA ASN A 106 10.83 -34.27 -10.76
C ASN A 106 11.20 -35.51 -9.92
N GLY A 107 10.68 -35.57 -8.70
CA GLY A 107 10.97 -36.66 -7.76
C GLY A 107 12.07 -36.35 -6.74
N VAL A 108 12.77 -35.21 -6.85
CA VAL A 108 13.66 -34.73 -5.78
C VAL A 108 12.87 -34.66 -4.48
N THR A 109 13.30 -35.45 -3.49
CA THR A 109 12.58 -35.64 -2.23
C THR A 109 13.49 -35.28 -1.07
N LEU A 110 13.14 -34.28 -0.28
CA LEU A 110 13.97 -33.78 0.82
C LEU A 110 13.10 -33.42 2.03
N PRO A 111 13.65 -33.45 3.26
CA PRO A 111 12.94 -32.89 4.40
C PRO A 111 12.69 -31.38 4.20
N PRO A 112 11.59 -30.80 4.75
CA PRO A 112 11.32 -29.37 4.69
C PRO A 112 12.48 -28.48 5.20
N SER A 113 13.27 -28.99 6.15
CA SER A 113 14.43 -28.31 6.73
C SER A 113 15.67 -28.23 5.81
N ASP A 114 15.69 -28.95 4.68
CA ASP A 114 16.82 -28.94 3.75
C ASP A 114 16.98 -27.57 3.05
N PRO A 115 18.21 -27.01 2.95
CA PRO A 115 18.42 -25.70 2.34
C PRO A 115 18.15 -25.67 0.83
N PHE A 116 18.00 -26.82 0.15
CA PHE A 116 17.49 -26.87 -1.22
C PHE A 116 16.20 -26.06 -1.39
N TRP A 117 15.30 -26.11 -0.40
CA TRP A 117 14.03 -25.40 -0.46
C TRP A 117 14.16 -23.88 -0.28
N GLU A 118 15.31 -23.35 0.11
CA GLU A 118 15.54 -21.90 0.15
C GLU A 118 15.72 -21.33 -1.26
N GLU A 119 16.41 -22.07 -2.14
CA GLU A 119 16.77 -21.58 -3.48
C GLU A 119 15.95 -22.19 -4.61
N TYR A 120 15.48 -23.43 -4.48
CA TYR A 120 14.90 -24.18 -5.61
C TYR A 120 13.41 -24.47 -5.47
N TYR A 121 12.74 -23.82 -4.51
CA TYR A 121 11.30 -23.95 -4.33
C TYR A 121 10.54 -23.17 -5.41
N PRO A 122 9.54 -23.77 -6.10
CA PRO A 122 8.83 -23.11 -7.19
C PRO A 122 8.15 -21.79 -6.78
N PRO A 123 8.00 -20.83 -7.73
CA PRO A 123 8.23 -20.96 -9.18
C PRO A 123 9.68 -20.69 -9.66
N ASN A 124 10.30 -21.70 -10.27
CA ASN A 124 11.69 -21.66 -10.79
C ASN A 124 11.81 -20.98 -12.18
N GLY A 125 10.88 -20.10 -12.55
CA GLY A 125 10.87 -19.45 -13.87
C GLY A 125 9.53 -18.84 -14.25
N TRP A 126 9.52 -18.01 -15.29
CA TRP A 126 8.28 -17.48 -15.86
C TRP A 126 7.40 -18.61 -16.42
N ASN A 127 6.11 -18.59 -16.06
CA ASN A 127 5.13 -19.63 -16.38
C ASN A 127 5.58 -21.03 -15.95
N CYS A 128 6.26 -21.14 -14.80
CA CYS A 128 6.66 -22.43 -14.25
C CYS A 128 5.44 -23.31 -13.95
N ARG A 129 5.52 -24.59 -14.33
CA ARG A 129 4.45 -25.60 -14.16
C ARG A 129 4.84 -26.65 -13.10
N CYS A 130 5.71 -26.25 -12.17
CA CYS A 130 6.23 -27.11 -11.13
C CYS A 130 5.55 -26.82 -9.80
N THR A 131 5.50 -27.81 -8.93
CA THR A 131 4.88 -27.75 -7.60
C THR A 131 5.67 -28.59 -6.62
N VAL A 132 5.36 -28.43 -5.33
CA VAL A 132 5.83 -29.31 -4.26
C VAL A 132 4.63 -29.95 -3.57
N VAL A 133 4.81 -31.19 -3.13
CA VAL A 133 3.81 -31.96 -2.37
C VAL A 133 4.47 -32.67 -1.19
N GLN A 134 3.72 -32.87 -0.11
CA GLN A 134 4.17 -33.70 1.01
C GLN A 134 4.03 -35.18 0.69
N VAL A 135 5.01 -35.96 1.12
CA VAL A 135 5.07 -37.41 0.91
C VAL A 135 5.53 -38.17 2.14
N ARG A 136 5.09 -39.43 2.25
CA ARG A 136 5.50 -40.32 3.33
C ARG A 136 6.94 -40.78 3.12
N LYS A 137 7.78 -40.59 4.14
CA LYS A 137 9.22 -40.96 4.12
C LYS A 137 9.46 -42.43 3.76
N SER A 138 8.58 -43.33 4.18
CA SER A 138 8.69 -44.77 3.90
C SER A 138 8.41 -45.15 2.44
N LYS A 139 7.62 -44.35 1.72
CA LYS A 139 7.27 -44.62 0.32
C LYS A 139 8.20 -43.90 -0.66
N TYR A 140 8.72 -42.75 -0.25
CA TYR A 140 9.58 -41.90 -1.09
C TYR A 140 10.86 -41.59 -0.31
N PRO A 141 11.95 -42.34 -0.57
CA PRO A 141 13.23 -42.11 0.09
C PRO A 141 13.76 -40.73 -0.28
N ALA A 142 14.55 -40.14 0.62
CA ALA A 142 15.17 -38.84 0.37
C ALA A 142 16.24 -38.96 -0.73
N THR A 143 16.26 -37.98 -1.63
CA THR A 143 17.36 -37.76 -2.56
C THR A 143 18.58 -37.29 -1.74
N PRO A 144 19.79 -37.79 -2.01
CA PRO A 144 21.00 -37.24 -1.40
C PRO A 144 21.09 -35.71 -1.58
N HIS A 145 21.47 -35.00 -0.53
CA HIS A 145 21.49 -33.53 -0.51
C HIS A 145 22.31 -32.95 -1.68
N ASP A 146 23.56 -33.42 -1.85
CA ASP A 146 24.46 -32.91 -2.88
C ASP A 146 23.94 -33.16 -4.30
N GLU A 147 23.27 -34.30 -4.51
CA GLU A 147 22.60 -34.62 -5.78
C GLU A 147 21.46 -33.65 -6.05
N ALA A 148 20.60 -33.40 -5.06
CA ALA A 148 19.50 -32.47 -5.19
C ALA A 148 19.98 -31.03 -5.45
N MET A 149 21.04 -30.59 -4.76
CA MET A 149 21.64 -29.28 -4.98
C MET A 149 22.22 -29.14 -6.40
N ALA A 150 22.90 -30.18 -6.90
CA ALA A 150 23.41 -30.18 -8.27
C ALA A 150 22.28 -30.08 -9.31
N LEU A 151 21.19 -30.83 -9.13
CA LEU A 151 20.01 -30.74 -9.99
C LEU A 151 19.35 -29.35 -9.91
N GLY A 152 19.30 -28.76 -8.71
CA GLY A 152 18.81 -27.39 -8.51
C GLY A 152 19.62 -26.35 -9.28
N GLU A 153 20.95 -26.42 -9.16
CA GLU A 153 21.86 -25.52 -9.87
C GLU A 153 21.71 -25.66 -11.39
N GLU A 154 21.62 -26.89 -11.90
CA GLU A 154 21.40 -27.17 -13.31
C GLU A 154 20.04 -26.62 -13.80
N ALA A 155 18.98 -26.80 -13.01
CA ALA A 155 17.63 -26.32 -13.31
C ALA A 155 17.58 -24.80 -13.48
N LEU A 156 18.36 -24.07 -12.68
CA LEU A 156 18.42 -22.60 -12.67
C LEU A 156 19.71 -22.02 -13.25
N GLN A 157 20.47 -22.79 -14.04
CA GLN A 157 21.74 -22.34 -14.62
C GLN A 157 21.58 -21.12 -15.56
N ARG A 158 20.39 -20.98 -16.17
CA ARG A 158 20.06 -19.87 -17.08
C ARG A 158 19.54 -18.63 -16.34
N ASP A 159 19.27 -18.72 -15.05
CA ASP A 159 18.84 -17.60 -14.22
C ASP A 159 20.04 -16.76 -13.76
N THR A 160 20.64 -16.04 -14.71
CA THR A 160 21.81 -15.19 -14.48
C THR A 160 21.58 -14.07 -13.45
N LYS A 161 20.31 -13.64 -13.29
CA LYS A 161 19.92 -12.61 -12.33
C LYS A 161 19.48 -13.18 -10.98
N ARG A 162 19.45 -14.50 -10.82
CA ARG A 162 19.04 -15.22 -9.60
C ARG A 162 17.65 -14.79 -9.08
N MET A 163 16.75 -14.37 -9.98
CA MET A 163 15.42 -13.89 -9.59
C MET A 163 14.47 -15.04 -9.22
N PHE A 164 14.74 -16.25 -9.70
CA PHE A 164 13.93 -17.43 -9.41
C PHE A 164 14.48 -18.27 -8.25
N ARG A 165 15.49 -17.74 -7.54
CA ARG A 165 16.19 -18.42 -6.45
C ARG A 165 15.74 -17.92 -5.08
N PHE A 166 14.49 -18.21 -4.74
CA PHE A 166 13.90 -17.81 -3.46
C PHE A 166 12.73 -18.71 -3.09
N ASN A 167 12.37 -18.72 -1.81
CA ASN A 167 11.19 -19.43 -1.33
C ASN A 167 10.06 -18.43 -1.02
N PRO A 168 9.02 -18.32 -1.88
CA PRO A 168 7.90 -17.40 -1.64
C PRO A 168 7.17 -17.62 -0.31
N GLY A 169 7.17 -18.84 0.23
CA GLY A 169 6.55 -19.18 1.50
C GLY A 169 7.37 -18.74 2.71
N LYS A 170 8.67 -19.05 2.72
CA LYS A 170 9.58 -18.63 3.80
C LYS A 170 9.76 -17.11 3.81
N GLU A 171 9.88 -16.50 2.64
CA GLU A 171 10.05 -15.05 2.53
C GLU A 171 8.75 -14.25 2.64
N GLN A 172 7.58 -14.92 2.52
CA GLN A 172 6.26 -14.31 2.46
C GLN A 172 6.15 -13.21 1.39
N LYS A 173 6.70 -13.49 0.20
CA LYS A 173 6.77 -12.55 -0.92
C LYS A 173 6.48 -13.26 -2.23
N THR A 174 5.92 -12.50 -3.18
CA THR A 174 5.65 -13.00 -4.53
C THR A 174 6.82 -12.78 -5.50
N PHE A 175 7.71 -11.83 -5.17
CA PHE A 175 8.99 -11.58 -5.83
C PHE A 175 10.10 -11.46 -4.77
N PRO A 176 11.33 -11.90 -5.06
CA PRO A 176 12.45 -11.65 -4.17
C PRO A 176 12.78 -10.16 -4.06
N ASP A 177 13.43 -9.74 -2.98
CA ASP A 177 13.80 -8.33 -2.76
C ASP A 177 14.74 -7.78 -3.83
N TYR A 178 15.52 -8.65 -4.47
CA TYR A 178 16.32 -8.33 -5.64
C TYR A 178 15.66 -8.91 -6.89
N ASN A 179 15.13 -8.04 -7.73
CA ASN A 179 14.54 -8.38 -9.01
C ASN A 179 14.75 -7.20 -9.99
N PRO A 180 14.44 -7.35 -11.29
CA PRO A 180 14.61 -6.27 -12.29
C PRO A 180 13.85 -4.97 -11.98
N TYR A 181 12.84 -5.00 -11.09
CA TYR A 181 12.04 -3.85 -10.67
C TYR A 181 12.54 -3.23 -9.36
N THR A 182 13.54 -3.83 -8.71
CA THR A 182 14.11 -3.35 -7.46
C THR A 182 15.62 -3.13 -7.59
N ILE A 183 16.14 -2.20 -6.79
CA ILE A 183 17.58 -1.93 -6.74
C ILE A 183 18.27 -2.89 -5.77
N ARG A 184 19.58 -3.09 -5.91
CA ARG A 184 20.38 -3.96 -5.03
C ARG A 184 20.18 -3.66 -3.53
N ARG A 185 20.02 -2.38 -3.16
CA ARG A 185 19.76 -1.91 -1.80
C ARG A 185 18.43 -2.41 -1.20
N CYS A 186 17.46 -2.84 -2.02
CA CYS A 186 16.19 -3.37 -1.52
C CYS A 186 16.37 -4.61 -0.65
N ARG A 187 17.46 -5.38 -0.84
CA ARG A 187 17.76 -6.61 -0.08
C ARG A 187 17.98 -6.38 1.42
N ASP A 188 18.62 -5.29 1.80
CA ASP A 188 18.98 -4.99 3.18
C ASP A 188 18.31 -3.73 3.73
N CYS A 189 17.45 -3.11 2.94
CA CYS A 189 16.74 -1.86 3.24
C CYS A 189 15.97 -1.87 4.57
N ASP A 190 15.96 -0.70 5.23
CA ASP A 190 15.24 -0.46 6.48
C ASP A 190 13.77 -0.07 6.29
N ILE A 191 13.33 0.30 5.06
CA ILE A 191 11.94 0.73 4.79
C ILE A 191 10.97 -0.40 5.15
N PRO A 192 11.12 -1.63 4.63
CA PRO A 192 10.18 -2.72 4.94
C PRO A 192 10.25 -3.17 6.39
N LYS A 193 11.38 -2.91 7.08
CA LYS A 193 11.63 -3.31 8.47
C LYS A 193 11.02 -2.35 9.49
N GLY A 194 10.34 -1.29 9.05
CA GLY A 194 9.72 -0.29 9.93
C GLY A 194 10.73 0.55 10.73
N LYS A 195 12.03 0.49 10.42
CA LYS A 195 13.10 1.17 11.17
C LYS A 195 13.29 2.64 10.77
N ILE A 196 12.50 3.11 9.80
CA ILE A 196 12.66 4.42 9.22
C ILE A 196 11.73 5.42 9.90
N LYS A 197 12.33 6.44 10.53
CA LYS A 197 11.61 7.65 10.93
C LYS A 197 11.32 8.47 9.67
N LEU A 198 10.06 8.52 9.24
CA LEU A 198 9.61 9.15 7.98
C LEU A 198 10.06 10.61 7.80
N ALA A 199 10.25 11.34 8.91
CA ALA A 199 10.75 12.73 8.92
C ALA A 199 12.25 12.87 8.61
N ARG A 200 13.03 11.78 8.66
CA ARG A 200 14.50 11.79 8.48
C ARG A 200 14.98 10.95 7.30
N PHE A 201 14.08 10.30 6.58
CA PHE A 201 14.42 9.51 5.40
C PHE A 201 14.58 10.39 4.17
N VAL A 202 15.76 10.35 3.57
CA VAL A 202 16.03 10.91 2.25
C VAL A 202 16.01 9.75 1.25
N PRO A 203 15.04 9.71 0.31
CA PRO A 203 15.04 8.72 -0.76
C PRO A 203 16.31 8.85 -1.60
N GLU A 204 16.93 7.71 -1.94
CA GLU A 204 18.09 7.70 -2.85
C GLU A 204 17.68 7.75 -4.33
N ASN A 205 16.44 7.38 -4.64
CA ASN A 205 15.83 7.43 -5.96
C ASN A 205 14.29 7.36 -5.85
N GLU A 206 13.62 7.47 -6.99
CA GLU A 206 12.15 7.50 -7.08
C GLU A 206 11.50 6.17 -6.67
N VAL A 207 12.18 5.03 -6.80
CA VAL A 207 11.71 3.73 -6.26
C VAL A 207 11.64 3.77 -4.74
N CYS A 208 12.66 4.33 -4.08
CA CYS A 208 12.66 4.52 -2.63
C CYS A 208 11.56 5.49 -2.19
N GLU A 209 11.27 6.53 -2.99
CA GLU A 209 10.20 7.49 -2.73
C GLU A 209 8.82 6.83 -2.85
N ALA A 210 8.58 6.09 -3.94
CA ALA A 210 7.34 5.33 -4.12
C ALA A 210 7.16 4.26 -3.03
N CYS A 211 8.22 3.51 -2.70
CA CYS A 211 8.19 2.50 -1.64
C CYS A 211 7.81 3.11 -0.28
N LYS A 212 8.32 4.31 0.05
CA LYS A 212 7.92 5.04 1.25
C LYS A 212 6.43 5.32 1.27
N LEU A 213 5.87 5.81 0.17
CA LEU A 213 4.44 6.15 0.06
C LEU A 213 3.55 4.90 0.17
N VAL A 214 3.87 3.84 -0.58
CA VAL A 214 3.13 2.57 -0.56
C VAL A 214 3.14 1.93 0.83
N ARG A 215 4.29 1.98 1.52
CA ARG A 215 4.39 1.42 2.88
C ARG A 215 3.70 2.27 3.93
N ALA A 216 3.70 3.60 3.79
CA ALA A 216 2.88 4.49 4.62
C ALA A 216 1.39 4.20 4.44
N GLN A 217 0.95 3.95 3.20
CA GLN A 217 -0.43 3.51 2.94
C GLN A 217 -0.73 2.15 3.56
N LYS A 218 0.20 1.19 3.55
CA LYS A 218 0.00 -0.10 4.24
C LYS A 218 -0.27 0.09 5.73
N THR A 219 0.40 1.03 6.39
CA THR A 219 0.12 1.33 7.80
C THR A 219 -1.21 2.05 7.98
N ASP A 220 -1.64 2.87 7.04
CA ASP A 220 -2.89 3.62 7.19
C ASP A 220 -4.13 2.87 6.66
N ASN A 221 -3.92 1.80 5.91
CA ASN A 221 -4.94 0.89 5.37
C ASN A 221 -5.12 -0.39 6.20
N ILE A 222 -4.82 -0.30 7.51
CA ILE A 222 -5.20 -1.29 8.53
C ILE A 222 -6.46 -0.81 9.24
N ASP A 223 -7.18 -1.72 9.88
CA ASP A 223 -8.40 -1.46 10.63
C ASP A 223 -8.25 -0.39 11.73
N ALA A 224 -9.32 0.36 12.02
CA ALA A 224 -9.34 1.40 13.05
C ALA A 224 -8.94 0.85 14.44
N SER A 225 -9.33 -0.39 14.75
CA SER A 225 -8.94 -1.12 15.96
C SER A 225 -7.44 -1.34 16.10
N GLU A 226 -6.70 -1.41 14.99
CA GLU A 226 -5.24 -1.46 15.01
C GLU A 226 -4.63 -0.05 15.02
N ARG A 227 -5.15 0.88 14.21
CA ARG A 227 -4.63 2.26 14.15
C ARG A 227 -4.73 2.97 15.50
N ILE A 228 -5.82 2.76 16.25
CA ILE A 228 -6.05 3.37 17.58
C ILE A 228 -5.01 2.95 18.63
N GLN A 229 -4.32 1.81 18.43
CA GLN A 229 -3.29 1.33 19.36
C GLN A 229 -2.04 2.22 19.39
N ARG A 230 -1.84 3.08 18.39
CA ARG A 230 -0.71 4.03 18.31
C ARG A 230 -0.73 5.08 19.41
N TYR A 231 -1.89 5.30 20.02
CA TYR A 231 -2.06 6.26 21.10
C TYR A 231 -1.80 5.60 22.45
N ASP A 232 -0.96 6.24 23.25
CA ASP A 232 -0.62 5.80 24.59
C ASP A 232 -1.75 6.07 25.57
N GLU A 233 -1.99 5.12 26.47
CA GLU A 233 -3.06 5.18 27.47
C GLU A 233 -2.76 6.18 28.62
N LYS A 234 -1.56 6.77 28.64
CA LYS A 234 -1.18 7.80 29.62
C LYS A 234 -1.67 9.19 29.23
N THR A 235 -1.87 9.43 27.94
CA THR A 235 -2.30 10.72 27.39
C THR A 235 -3.70 10.63 26.80
N TRP A 236 -4.09 9.46 26.29
CA TRP A 236 -5.30 9.28 25.50
C TRP A 236 -6.18 8.16 26.04
N GLU A 237 -7.47 8.44 26.11
CA GLU A 237 -8.52 7.44 26.22
C GLU A 237 -8.95 6.99 24.81
N ARG A 238 -9.02 5.68 24.58
CA ARG A 238 -9.46 5.08 23.31
C ARG A 238 -10.98 4.99 23.26
N THR A 239 -11.63 6.14 23.13
CA THR A 239 -13.05 6.33 23.46
C THR A 239 -14.04 5.63 22.54
N TYR A 240 -13.72 5.49 21.25
CA TYR A 240 -14.67 4.93 20.29
C TYR A 240 -13.97 4.32 19.07
N ILE A 241 -14.50 3.21 18.57
CA ILE A 241 -14.19 2.65 17.26
C ILE A 241 -15.53 2.53 16.53
N SER A 242 -15.56 2.99 15.28
CA SER A 242 -16.76 2.89 14.43
C SER A 242 -17.16 1.43 14.19
N PRO A 243 -18.47 1.12 13.98
CA PRO A 243 -18.94 -0.26 13.80
C PRO A 243 -18.31 -0.96 12.59
N ASN A 244 -17.97 -0.20 11.54
CA ASN A 244 -17.34 -0.71 10.33
C ASN A 244 -15.81 -0.83 10.45
N ASN A 245 -15.24 -0.51 11.62
CA ASN A 245 -13.81 -0.51 11.88
C ASN A 245 -13.01 0.43 10.94
N THR A 246 -13.65 1.48 10.42
CA THR A 246 -13.09 2.39 9.42
C THR A 246 -12.53 3.67 10.01
N GLY A 247 -13.12 4.19 11.10
CA GLY A 247 -12.64 5.35 11.85
C GLY A 247 -12.71 5.16 13.37
N PHE A 248 -12.07 6.05 14.13
CA PHE A 248 -12.05 6.00 15.60
C PHE A 248 -12.01 7.38 16.25
N VAL A 249 -12.27 7.43 17.55
CA VAL A 249 -12.08 8.62 18.41
C VAL A 249 -11.15 8.27 19.56
N VAL A 250 -10.09 9.06 19.71
CA VAL A 250 -9.28 9.13 20.92
C VAL A 250 -9.48 10.47 21.61
N THR A 251 -9.63 10.47 22.93
CA THR A 251 -9.88 11.68 23.71
C THR A 251 -8.75 11.92 24.70
N GLN A 252 -8.24 13.14 24.79
CA GLN A 252 -7.26 13.49 25.81
C GLN A 252 -7.87 13.33 27.22
N LEU A 253 -7.11 12.72 28.13
CA LEU A 253 -7.59 12.48 29.50
C LEU A 253 -7.99 13.77 30.22
N GLU A 254 -7.28 14.87 29.95
CA GLU A 254 -7.61 16.20 30.49
C GLU A 254 -8.98 16.68 30.02
N ARG A 255 -9.38 16.38 28.77
CA ARG A 255 -10.72 16.75 28.26
C ARG A 255 -11.83 15.98 28.99
N ILE A 256 -11.56 14.73 29.36
CA ILE A 256 -12.48 13.92 30.15
C ILE A 256 -12.60 14.50 31.57
N ALA A 257 -11.49 14.92 32.16
CA ALA A 257 -11.50 15.58 33.47
C ALA A 257 -12.28 16.91 33.45
N GLU A 258 -12.09 17.73 32.41
CA GLU A 258 -12.84 18.99 32.21
C GLU A 258 -14.35 18.76 32.14
N ALA A 259 -14.79 17.68 31.49
CA ALA A 259 -16.21 17.35 31.37
C ALA A 259 -16.88 17.11 32.73
N GLY A 260 -16.12 16.70 33.74
CA GLY A 260 -16.60 16.49 35.11
C GLY A 260 -16.76 17.78 35.93
N ALA A 261 -16.24 18.92 35.47
CA ALA A 261 -16.16 20.14 36.27
C ALA A 261 -17.52 20.82 36.52
N SER A 262 -18.48 20.70 35.59
CA SER A 262 -19.80 21.30 35.71
C SER A 262 -20.83 20.64 34.81
N LYS A 263 -22.13 20.84 35.10
CA LYS A 263 -23.22 20.37 34.25
C LYS A 263 -23.12 20.92 32.82
N SER A 264 -22.72 22.18 32.66
CA SER A 264 -22.56 22.81 31.35
C SER A 264 -21.39 22.23 30.56
N GLU A 265 -20.24 21.99 31.20
CA GLU A 265 -19.10 21.34 30.52
C GLU A 265 -19.41 19.90 30.12
N ARG A 266 -20.13 19.16 30.99
CA ARG A 266 -20.61 17.81 30.65
C ARG A 266 -21.52 17.81 29.42
N GLN A 267 -22.50 18.72 29.37
CA GLN A 267 -23.39 18.85 28.21
C GLN A 267 -22.63 19.24 26.93
N LYS A 268 -21.63 20.12 27.05
CA LYS A 268 -20.76 20.49 25.93
C LYS A 268 -19.98 19.28 25.44
N PHE A 269 -19.35 18.54 26.35
CA PHE A 269 -18.59 17.34 26.04
C PHE A 269 -19.44 16.27 25.36
N GLU A 270 -20.63 15.97 25.89
CA GLU A 270 -21.56 14.99 25.31
C GLU A 270 -21.98 15.38 23.89
N LYS A 271 -22.20 16.68 23.63
CA LYS A 271 -22.54 17.19 22.30
C LYS A 271 -21.37 17.03 21.32
N GLU A 272 -20.18 17.47 21.70
CA GLU A 272 -18.97 17.39 20.87
C GLU A 272 -18.59 15.93 20.60
N MET A 273 -18.66 15.07 21.62
CA MET A 273 -18.42 13.63 21.50
C MET A 273 -19.38 12.95 20.52
N ARG A 274 -20.67 13.32 20.52
CA ARG A 274 -21.62 12.81 19.51
C ARG A 274 -21.14 13.15 18.11
N MET A 275 -20.74 14.40 17.86
CA MET A 275 -20.21 14.80 16.55
C MET A 275 -18.95 14.01 16.19
N CYS A 276 -18.01 13.81 17.13
CA CYS A 276 -16.81 13.00 16.90
C CYS A 276 -17.14 11.56 16.46
N LYS A 277 -18.15 10.93 17.08
CA LYS A 277 -18.59 9.58 16.72
C LYS A 277 -19.14 9.52 15.29
N VAL A 278 -19.97 10.50 14.90
CA VAL A 278 -20.47 10.61 13.51
C VAL A 278 -19.31 10.72 12.52
N LEU A 279 -18.28 11.51 12.83
CA LEU A 279 -17.10 11.62 11.96
C LEU A 279 -16.33 10.29 11.87
N ALA A 280 -16.16 9.59 12.98
CA ALA A 280 -15.55 8.26 13.00
C ALA A 280 -16.35 7.22 12.20
N ASP A 281 -17.69 7.26 12.28
CA ASP A 281 -18.58 6.40 11.51
C ASP A 281 -18.52 6.66 9.99
N ASN A 282 -18.18 7.90 9.61
CA ASN A 282 -17.85 8.26 8.23
C ASN A 282 -16.41 7.89 7.83
N GLY A 283 -15.66 7.17 8.69
CA GLY A 283 -14.34 6.60 8.38
C GLY A 283 -13.15 7.48 8.75
N HIS A 284 -13.35 8.50 9.59
CA HIS A 284 -12.28 9.44 9.95
C HIS A 284 -11.63 9.15 11.30
N ASP A 285 -10.35 9.53 11.44
CA ASP A 285 -9.59 9.41 12.68
C ASP A 285 -9.64 10.72 13.45
N ILE A 286 -10.23 10.68 14.65
CA ILE A 286 -10.52 11.86 15.46
C ILE A 286 -9.67 11.88 16.73
N LYS A 287 -8.92 12.98 16.92
CA LYS A 287 -8.31 13.32 18.21
C LYS A 287 -9.13 14.41 18.87
N TYR A 288 -9.79 14.09 19.98
CA TYR A 288 -10.57 15.05 20.75
C TYR A 288 -9.73 15.62 21.89
N LEU A 289 -9.55 16.93 21.88
CA LEU A 289 -8.49 17.61 22.60
C LEU A 289 -9.02 18.39 23.81
N GLN A 290 -8.15 18.65 24.80
CA GLN A 290 -8.42 19.44 26.00
C GLN A 290 -8.83 20.89 25.68
N GLY A 291 -9.73 21.50 26.44
CA GLY A 291 -10.18 22.87 26.23
C GLY A 291 -9.24 23.95 26.77
N VAL A 292 -8.37 23.62 27.75
CA VAL A 292 -7.50 24.59 28.44
C VAL A 292 -6.00 24.40 28.13
N ASN A 293 -5.17 25.35 28.57
CA ASN A 293 -3.69 25.28 28.47
C ASN A 293 -3.13 25.07 27.05
N ARG A 294 -3.80 25.61 26.03
CA ARG A 294 -3.29 25.59 24.65
C ARG A 294 -2.55 26.88 24.30
N PRO A 295 -1.62 26.85 23.32
CA PRO A 295 -0.97 28.06 22.81
C PRO A 295 -2.00 29.13 22.39
N ALA A 296 -1.65 30.40 22.58
CA ALA A 296 -2.53 31.52 22.24
C ALA A 296 -3.00 31.42 20.76
N GLY A 297 -4.31 31.49 20.56
CA GLY A 297 -4.94 31.40 19.23
C GLY A 297 -5.26 30.00 18.73
N GLN A 298 -4.98 28.94 19.50
CA GLN A 298 -5.35 27.55 19.16
C GLN A 298 -6.55 27.07 19.98
N THR A 299 -7.76 27.25 19.46
CA THR A 299 -9.00 26.88 20.18
C THR A 299 -9.89 25.90 19.42
N TYR A 300 -9.34 25.17 18.45
CA TYR A 300 -10.07 24.14 17.70
C TYR A 300 -10.40 22.94 18.60
N ASP A 301 -11.54 22.30 18.40
CA ASP A 301 -12.03 21.25 19.31
C ASP A 301 -11.32 19.91 19.06
N ILE A 302 -11.05 19.58 17.80
CA ILE A 302 -10.54 18.28 17.37
C ILE A 302 -9.42 18.38 16.33
N ILE A 303 -8.73 17.26 16.12
CA ILE A 303 -7.95 17.01 14.90
C ILE A 303 -8.65 15.88 14.13
N LEU A 304 -9.11 16.19 12.91
CA LEU A 304 -9.80 15.31 11.96
C LEU A 304 -8.81 14.91 10.86
N ASP A 305 -8.33 13.66 10.82
CA ASP A 305 -7.33 13.21 9.83
C ASP A 305 -6.10 14.12 9.71
N ASN A 306 -5.61 14.61 10.85
CA ASN A 306 -4.53 15.61 10.98
C ASN A 306 -4.89 17.06 10.60
N ILE A 307 -6.16 17.34 10.33
CA ILE A 307 -6.69 18.69 10.06
C ILE A 307 -7.29 19.26 11.35
N LYS A 308 -6.83 20.44 11.78
CA LYS A 308 -7.37 21.13 12.96
C LYS A 308 -8.78 21.60 12.68
N ALA A 309 -9.77 21.08 13.40
CA ALA A 309 -11.17 21.36 13.13
C ALA A 309 -11.95 21.79 14.36
N ASP A 310 -12.90 22.70 14.14
CA ASP A 310 -13.80 23.22 15.16
C ASP A 310 -15.21 22.67 14.91
N LEU A 311 -15.89 22.24 15.98
CA LEU A 311 -17.19 21.56 15.93
C LEU A 311 -18.31 22.55 16.22
N LYS A 312 -19.31 22.61 15.33
CA LYS A 312 -20.41 23.57 15.45
C LYS A 312 -21.76 22.92 15.17
N CYS A 313 -22.50 22.69 16.24
CA CYS A 313 -23.92 22.32 16.18
C CYS A 313 -24.77 23.57 15.94
N ILE A 314 -25.56 23.57 14.87
CA ILE A 314 -26.44 24.67 14.49
C ILE A 314 -27.82 24.46 15.13
N THR A 315 -28.07 25.15 16.24
CA THR A 315 -29.35 25.09 16.97
C THR A 315 -30.28 26.29 16.73
N GLY A 316 -29.82 27.28 15.94
CA GLY A 316 -30.59 28.48 15.56
C GLY A 316 -30.64 28.67 14.05
N GLY A 317 -31.05 29.84 13.58
CA GLY A 317 -31.16 30.15 12.15
C GLY A 317 -29.84 30.07 11.38
N ALA A 318 -29.94 29.88 10.06
CA ALA A 318 -28.82 29.65 9.14
C ALA A 318 -27.73 30.74 9.16
N GLY A 319 -28.05 31.97 9.60
CA GLY A 319 -27.10 33.09 9.68
C GLY A 319 -25.90 32.85 10.61
N ASN A 320 -25.95 31.85 11.49
CA ASN A 320 -24.83 31.50 12.36
C ASN A 320 -23.70 30.75 11.62
N ILE A 321 -23.97 30.09 10.49
CA ILE A 321 -22.99 29.27 9.77
C ILE A 321 -21.80 30.13 9.31
N VAL A 322 -22.06 31.22 8.59
CA VAL A 322 -21.01 32.12 8.08
C VAL A 322 -20.19 32.73 9.23
N LYS A 323 -20.88 33.12 10.33
CA LYS A 323 -20.24 33.69 11.52
C LYS A 323 -19.27 32.68 12.16
N TYR A 324 -19.71 31.45 12.34
CA TYR A 324 -18.91 30.40 12.95
C TYR A 324 -17.77 29.95 12.05
N ALA A 325 -18.00 29.81 10.74
CA ALA A 325 -16.95 29.47 9.78
C ALA A 325 -15.82 30.51 9.81
N LYS A 326 -16.17 31.81 9.76
CA LYS A 326 -15.16 32.88 9.88
C LYS A 326 -14.40 32.79 11.21
N LYS A 327 -15.11 32.60 12.32
CA LYS A 327 -14.47 32.53 13.65
C LYS A 327 -13.46 31.37 13.71
N ALA A 328 -13.88 30.18 13.28
CA ALA A 328 -13.05 28.97 13.28
C ALA A 328 -11.80 29.14 12.40
N LEU A 329 -12.00 29.58 11.16
CA LEU A 329 -10.97 29.59 10.13
C LEU A 329 -10.01 30.80 10.19
N THR A 330 -10.42 31.92 10.78
CA THR A 330 -9.57 33.13 10.82
C THR A 330 -9.07 33.49 12.22
N LYS A 331 -9.77 33.10 13.30
CA LYS A 331 -9.45 33.56 14.67
C LYS A 331 -9.00 32.45 15.62
N GLN A 332 -9.42 31.21 15.36
CA GLN A 332 -9.24 30.08 16.28
C GLN A 332 -8.13 29.10 15.86
N GLY A 333 -7.42 29.43 14.76
CA GLY A 333 -6.34 28.60 14.22
C GLY A 333 -6.79 27.26 13.64
N GLY A 334 -8.10 27.11 13.38
CA GLY A 334 -8.66 25.93 12.73
C GLY A 334 -8.44 25.98 11.21
N GLU A 335 -8.13 24.84 10.62
CA GLU A 335 -7.99 24.66 9.17
C GLU A 335 -9.33 24.19 8.56
N ALA A 336 -10.21 23.65 9.40
CA ALA A 336 -11.54 23.21 9.05
C ALA A 336 -12.60 23.59 10.09
N VAL A 337 -13.86 23.57 9.68
CA VAL A 337 -15.04 23.62 10.55
C VAL A 337 -16.00 22.51 10.16
N VAL A 338 -16.62 21.85 11.14
CA VAL A 338 -17.62 20.80 10.93
C VAL A 338 -18.95 21.27 11.49
N PHE A 339 -19.97 21.33 10.63
CA PHE A 339 -21.33 21.71 11.01
C PHE A 339 -22.27 20.50 11.14
N GLU A 340 -22.98 20.42 12.27
CA GLU A 340 -24.18 19.58 12.40
C GLU A 340 -25.40 20.47 12.07
N ILE A 341 -26.10 20.13 10.99
CA ILE A 341 -27.22 20.91 10.44
C ILE A 341 -28.56 20.22 10.77
N PRO A 342 -29.56 20.96 11.29
CA PRO A 342 -30.75 20.33 11.87
C PRO A 342 -31.75 19.82 10.83
N ASN A 343 -31.77 20.37 9.61
CA ASN A 343 -32.69 19.94 8.55
C ASN A 343 -32.26 20.50 7.19
N HIS A 344 -32.93 20.02 6.14
CA HIS A 344 -32.66 20.36 4.74
C HIS A 344 -33.28 21.68 4.25
N SER A 345 -33.58 22.65 5.14
CA SER A 345 -34.17 23.92 4.70
C SER A 345 -33.24 24.68 3.74
N PRO A 346 -33.75 25.28 2.65
CA PRO A 346 -32.93 25.96 1.64
C PRO A 346 -32.00 27.05 2.20
N GLU A 347 -32.41 27.69 3.30
CA GLU A 347 -31.60 28.70 4.00
C GLU A 347 -30.25 28.16 4.50
N PHE A 348 -30.17 26.90 4.93
CA PHE A 348 -28.92 26.30 5.39
C PHE A 348 -27.97 26.07 4.23
N TYR A 349 -28.47 25.56 3.10
CA TYR A 349 -27.69 25.41 1.88
C TYR A 349 -27.16 26.76 1.36
N ALA A 350 -28.00 27.79 1.36
CA ALA A 350 -27.60 29.14 0.97
C ALA A 350 -26.49 29.68 1.89
N ALA A 351 -26.63 29.49 3.21
CA ALA A 351 -25.63 29.92 4.19
C ALA A 351 -24.31 29.14 4.09
N LEU A 352 -24.35 27.84 3.78
CA LEU A 352 -23.18 27.01 3.52
C LEU A 352 -22.44 27.49 2.26
N ALA A 353 -23.15 27.76 1.17
CA ALA A 353 -22.58 28.32 -0.06
C ALA A 353 -22.00 29.72 0.17
N GLU A 354 -22.66 30.55 0.98
CA GLU A 354 -22.13 31.86 1.38
C GLU A 354 -20.86 31.72 2.24
N ALA A 355 -20.84 30.79 3.20
CA ALA A 355 -19.67 30.55 4.04
C ALA A 355 -18.47 30.12 3.20
N ARG A 356 -18.69 29.23 2.22
CA ARG A 356 -17.64 28.79 1.28
C ARG A 356 -17.06 29.94 0.47
N ARG A 357 -17.91 30.83 -0.06
CA ARG A 357 -17.45 32.03 -0.80
C ARG A 357 -16.64 33.00 0.06
N LYS A 358 -16.94 33.08 1.36
CA LYS A 358 -16.37 34.09 2.28
C LYS A 358 -15.18 33.61 3.11
N CYS A 359 -14.91 32.30 3.17
CA CYS A 359 -13.88 31.74 4.04
C CYS A 359 -12.90 30.88 3.25
N ALA A 360 -11.60 31.09 3.49
CA ALA A 360 -10.54 30.20 3.02
C ALA A 360 -10.29 29.13 4.09
N GLY A 361 -10.60 27.87 3.77
CA GLY A 361 -10.51 26.73 4.68
C GLY A 361 -11.51 25.64 4.30
N LYS A 362 -11.40 24.46 4.94
CA LYS A 362 -12.33 23.35 4.67
C LYS A 362 -13.61 23.51 5.48
N ILE A 363 -14.74 23.29 4.84
CA ILE A 363 -16.04 23.34 5.50
C ILE A 363 -16.72 22.00 5.29
N PHE A 364 -16.83 21.26 6.38
CA PHE A 364 -17.57 20.01 6.43
C PHE A 364 -18.93 20.24 7.06
N PHE A 365 -19.91 19.43 6.68
CA PHE A 365 -21.23 19.44 7.27
C PHE A 365 -21.89 18.07 7.13
N TYR A 366 -22.86 17.79 7.99
CA TYR A 366 -23.80 16.68 7.85
C TYR A 366 -25.18 17.10 8.37
N PHE A 367 -26.22 16.41 7.93
CA PHE A 367 -27.57 16.60 8.44
C PHE A 367 -27.88 15.56 9.51
N ILE A 368 -28.65 15.94 10.54
CA ILE A 368 -28.95 15.06 11.67
C ILE A 368 -29.81 13.83 11.30
N ASP A 369 -30.47 13.83 10.15
CA ASP A 369 -31.33 12.74 9.69
C ASP A 369 -30.56 11.64 8.96
N ASN A 370 -29.46 11.99 8.28
CA ASN A 370 -28.66 11.03 7.51
C ASN A 370 -27.25 10.79 8.06
N MET A 371 -26.73 11.67 8.92
CA MET A 371 -25.39 11.59 9.53
C MET A 371 -24.25 11.39 8.51
N GLU A 372 -24.44 11.84 7.27
CA GLU A 372 -23.48 11.67 6.18
C GLU A 372 -22.59 12.92 6.05
N LEU A 373 -21.28 12.76 6.29
CA LEU A 373 -20.33 13.87 6.24
C LEU A 373 -20.04 14.28 4.80
N LYS A 374 -20.15 15.59 4.53
CA LYS A 374 -19.90 16.20 3.22
C LYS A 374 -18.95 17.37 3.35
N GLU A 375 -18.07 17.54 2.37
CA GLU A 375 -17.24 18.73 2.20
C GLU A 375 -17.86 19.66 1.16
N ILE A 376 -17.95 20.95 1.47
CA ILE A 376 -18.32 21.95 0.48
C ILE A 376 -17.08 22.25 -0.37
N ARG A 377 -17.17 21.96 -1.68
CA ARG A 377 -16.09 22.22 -2.64
C ARG A 377 -16.06 23.69 -3.07
#